data_AF-A0A726ZUQ4-F1
#
_entry.id   AF-A0A726ZUQ4-F1
#
_cell.length_a   1.000
_cell.length_b   1.000
_cell.length_c   1.000
_cell.angle_alpha   90.00
_cell.angle_beta   90.00
_cell.angle_gamma   90.00
#
_symmetry.space_group_name_H-M   'P 1'
#
loop_
_entity.id
_entity.type
_entity.pdbx_description
1 polymer ?
#
loop_
_entity_poly.entity_id
_entity_poly.type
_entity_poly.pdbx_seq_one_letter_code
_entity_poly.pdbx_strand_id
1 'polypeptide(L)'
;IVRWTANNSNARDFRYACGIRYQPFTIDIPINNRITITLNEPETGWEATYIEATFDDGYVATTQVYITPDDKYPQTAPPSANAACQTLPGRGLGENDRLD
;
A
#
# COMPACT_ATOMS: atom_id res chain seq x y z
N ILE A 1 2.62 9.20 17.66
CA ILE A 1 3.15 8.39 16.54
C ILE A 1 1.99 8.05 15.61
N VAL A 2 2.23 7.97 14.31
CA VAL A 2 1.18 7.67 13.31
C VAL A 2 1.59 6.43 12.52
N ARG A 3 0.68 5.46 12.42
CA ARG A 3 0.77 4.37 11.45
C ARG A 3 0.06 4.80 10.19
N TRP A 4 0.75 4.67 9.06
CA TRP A 4 0.20 4.94 7.75
C TRP A 4 -0.02 3.61 7.03
N THR A 5 -1.26 3.35 6.62
CA THR A 5 -1.64 2.12 5.89
C THR A 5 -2.28 2.45 4.54
N ALA A 6 -1.87 1.75 3.48
CA ALA A 6 -2.54 1.74 2.19
C ALA A 6 -2.83 0.29 1.80
N ASN A 7 -3.91 0.01 1.08
CA ASN A 7 -4.21 -1.35 0.63
C ASN A 7 -4.86 -1.34 -0.75
N ASN A 8 -4.79 -2.48 -1.41
CA ASN A 8 -5.53 -2.78 -2.63
C ASN A 8 -5.88 -4.27 -2.64
N SER A 9 -7.16 -4.61 -2.49
CA SER A 9 -7.63 -6.00 -2.47
C SER A 9 -7.64 -6.67 -3.85
N ASN A 10 -7.58 -5.87 -4.93
CA ASN A 10 -7.96 -6.33 -6.26
C ASN A 10 -6.75 -6.54 -7.19
N ALA A 11 -5.69 -5.75 -7.04
CA ALA A 11 -4.56 -5.76 -7.97
C ALA A 11 -3.25 -5.29 -7.33
N ARG A 12 -2.13 -5.58 -8.01
CA ARG A 12 -0.79 -5.08 -7.65
C ARG A 12 -0.55 -3.66 -8.17
N ASP A 13 -1.52 -2.77 -7.96
CA ASP A 13 -1.38 -1.34 -8.27
C ASP A 13 -1.22 -0.54 -7.00
N PHE A 14 -0.19 0.31 -6.95
CA PHE A 14 0.15 1.19 -5.83
C PHE A 14 -0.13 2.67 -6.14
N ARG A 15 -0.59 3.00 -7.35
CA ARG A 15 -0.66 4.37 -7.85
C ARG A 15 -1.79 5.15 -7.19
N TYR A 16 -1.51 6.40 -6.82
CA TYR A 16 -2.50 7.36 -6.32
C TYR A 16 -3.69 7.55 -7.28
N ALA A 17 -3.44 7.54 -8.59
CA ALA A 17 -4.48 7.68 -9.62
C ALA A 17 -5.52 6.54 -9.59
N CYS A 18 -5.16 5.40 -8.99
CA CYS A 18 -6.04 4.26 -8.77
C CYS A 18 -6.80 4.33 -7.44
N GLY A 19 -6.75 5.48 -6.74
CA GLY A 19 -7.42 5.67 -5.46
C GLY A 19 -6.64 5.11 -4.26
N ILE A 20 -5.44 4.58 -4.48
CA ILE A 20 -4.59 4.04 -3.43
C ILE A 20 -3.98 5.18 -2.62
N ARG A 21 -4.30 5.23 -1.32
CA ARG A 21 -3.89 6.31 -0.42
C ARG A 21 -3.51 5.74 0.93
N TYR A 22 -2.45 6.29 1.51
CA TYR A 22 -2.14 6.05 2.90
C TYR A 22 -3.15 6.75 3.80
N GLN A 23 -3.67 6.02 4.76
CA GLN A 23 -4.59 6.51 5.78
C GLN A 23 -3.85 6.54 7.13
N PRO A 24 -3.93 7.65 7.87
CA PRO A 24 -3.28 7.76 9.16
C PRO A 24 -4.11 7.04 10.24
N PHE A 25 -3.40 6.39 11.15
CA PHE A 25 -3.94 5.85 12.39
C PHE A 25 -3.00 6.24 13.53
N THR A 26 -3.48 7.10 14.43
CA THR A 26 -2.69 7.56 15.58
C THR A 26 -2.50 6.41 16.57
N ILE A 27 -1.27 6.26 17.05
CA ILE A 27 -0.88 5.27 18.05
C ILE A 27 -0.41 6.00 19.31
N ASP A 28 -1.02 5.64 20.43
CA ASP A 28 -0.62 6.10 21.75
C ASP A 28 0.73 5.51 22.14
N ILE A 29 1.61 6.37 22.64
CA ILE A 29 2.97 5.98 23.02
C ILE A 29 2.92 5.45 24.46
N PRO A 30 3.26 4.16 24.70
CA PRO A 30 3.30 3.61 26.04
C PRO A 30 4.46 4.20 26.84
N ILE A 31 4.36 4.15 28.17
CA ILE A 31 5.36 4.72 29.12
C ILE A 31 6.78 4.21 28.88
N ASN A 32 6.93 2.98 28.37
CA ASN A 32 8.24 2.38 28.09
C ASN A 32 8.84 2.79 26.72
N ASN A 33 8.19 3.71 25.98
CA ASN A 33 8.59 4.19 24.66
C ASN A 33 8.87 3.08 23.62
N ARG A 34 8.24 1.91 23.78
CA ARG A 34 8.36 0.78 22.85
C ARG A 34 7.00 0.43 22.30
N ILE A 35 6.89 0.44 20.98
CA ILE A 35 5.68 0.09 20.27
C ILE A 35 5.96 -1.15 19.43
N THR A 36 5.09 -2.15 19.54
CA THR A 36 5.10 -3.32 18.68
C THR A 36 3.91 -3.22 17.73
N ILE A 37 4.17 -3.31 16.42
CA ILE A 37 3.15 -3.24 15.39
C ILE A 37 3.07 -4.60 14.71
N THR A 38 1.91 -5.24 14.79
CA THR A 38 1.62 -6.44 14.00
C THR A 38 1.29 -6.04 12.57
N LEU A 39 2.00 -6.62 11.61
CA LEU A 39 1.68 -6.52 10.19
C LEU A 39 0.75 -7.68 9.83
N ASN A 40 -0.46 -7.37 9.39
CA ASN A 40 -1.44 -8.39 9.03
C ASN A 40 -1.26 -8.79 7.56
N GLU A 41 -1.42 -10.08 7.25
CA GLU A 41 -1.54 -10.56 5.87
C GLU A 41 -3.00 -10.42 5.43
N PRO A 42 -3.33 -9.59 4.42
CA PRO A 42 -4.69 -9.50 3.92
C PRO A 42 -5.06 -10.78 3.16
N GLU A 43 -6.34 -11.19 3.23
CA GLU A 43 -6.84 -12.38 2.53
C GLU A 43 -6.68 -12.27 1.00
N THR A 44 -6.75 -11.05 0.47
CA THR A 44 -6.60 -10.75 -0.95
C THR A 44 -5.82 -9.47 -1.15
N GLY A 45 -5.06 -9.40 -2.24
CA GLY A 45 -4.35 -8.17 -2.62
C GLY A 45 -3.10 -7.92 -1.79
N TRP A 46 -2.94 -6.68 -1.33
CA TRP A 46 -1.80 -6.27 -0.49
C TRP A 46 -2.15 -5.13 0.46
N GLU A 47 -1.39 -5.00 1.54
CA GLU A 47 -1.35 -3.86 2.46
C GLU A 47 0.09 -3.34 2.58
N ALA A 48 0.28 -2.02 2.49
CA ALA A 48 1.54 -1.36 2.73
C ALA A 48 1.45 -0.52 4.00
N THR A 49 2.39 -0.71 4.91
CA THR A 49 2.38 -0.09 6.24
C THR A 49 3.76 0.50 6.58
N TYR A 50 3.78 1.72 7.10
CA TYR A 50 4.95 2.32 7.74
C TYR A 50 4.55 3.15 8.96
N ILE A 51 5.54 3.46 9.80
CA ILE A 51 5.36 4.26 11.00
C ILE A 51 6.08 5.60 10.84
N GLU A 52 5.41 6.68 11.24
CA GLU A 52 5.93 8.03 11.31
C GLU A 52 5.94 8.52 12.77
N ALA A 53 7.08 9.07 13.19
CA ALA A 53 7.26 9.68 14.49
C ALA A 53 7.70 11.13 14.32
N THR A 54 6.90 12.06 14.86
CA THR A 54 7.25 13.48 14.96
C THR A 54 7.73 13.76 16.38
N PHE A 55 8.93 14.32 16.49
CA PHE A 55 9.57 14.69 17.76
C PHE A 55 9.26 16.15 18.13
N ASP A 56 9.48 16.52 19.39
CA ASP A 56 9.16 17.86 19.91
C ASP A 56 9.94 18.99 19.22
N ASP A 57 11.10 18.68 18.64
CA ASP A 57 11.91 19.59 17.84
C ASP A 57 11.44 19.73 16.38
N GLY A 58 10.37 19.01 16.01
CA GLY A 58 9.82 18.98 14.66
C GLY A 58 10.50 17.98 13.73
N TYR A 59 11.50 17.21 14.19
CA TYR A 59 12.08 16.14 13.38
C TYR A 59 11.05 15.06 13.09
N VAL A 60 11.03 14.56 11.85
CA VAL A 60 10.14 13.48 11.42
C VAL A 60 10.98 12.29 11.00
N ALA A 61 10.81 11.17 11.70
CA ALA A 61 11.42 9.90 11.36
C ALA A 61 10.38 8.91 10.84
N THR A 62 10.74 8.14 9.81
CA THR A 62 9.89 7.08 9.27
C THR A 62 10.62 5.74 9.28
N THR A 63 9.88 4.65 9.49
CA THR A 63 10.37 3.30 9.17
C THR A 63 10.40 3.09 7.65
N GLN A 64 11.00 1.99 7.21
CA GLN A 64 10.72 1.50 5.86
C GLN A 64 9.24 1.14 5.71
N VAL A 65 8.78 1.10 4.46
CA VAL A 65 7.46 0.56 4.11
C VAL A 65 7.56 -0.96 4.04
N TYR A 66 6.67 -1.64 4.77
CA TYR A 66 6.48 -3.09 4.69
C TYR A 66 5.23 -3.38 3.87
N ILE A 67 5.27 -4.37 2.97
CA ILE A 67 4.14 -4.71 2.10
C ILE A 67 3.78 -6.17 2.29
N THR A 68 2.62 -6.45 2.87
CA THR A 68 2.11 -7.81 3.08
C THR A 68 1.07 -8.20 2.02
N PRO A 69 0.93 -9.48 1.68
CA PRO A 69 1.84 -10.57 2.05
C PRO A 69 3.16 -10.53 1.27
N ASP A 70 4.25 -10.93 1.93
CA ASP A 70 5.54 -11.11 1.28
C ASP A 70 5.43 -12.19 0.18
N ASP A 71 5.98 -11.90 -0.99
CA ASP A 71 6.07 -12.80 -2.14
C ASP A 71 4.75 -13.37 -2.69
N LYS A 72 3.58 -12.86 -2.27
CA LYS A 72 2.26 -13.36 -2.70
C LYS A 72 1.36 -12.28 -3.30
N TYR A 73 1.94 -11.32 -4.02
CA TYR A 73 1.17 -10.25 -4.64
C TYR A 73 0.33 -10.75 -5.84
N PRO A 74 -0.83 -10.12 -6.12
CA PRO A 74 -1.56 -10.39 -7.35
C PRO A 74 -0.65 -10.22 -8.59
N GLN A 75 -0.66 -11.21 -9.49
CA GLN A 75 0.10 -11.14 -10.74
C GLN A 75 -0.75 -10.64 -11.92
N THR A 76 -2.03 -10.43 -11.68
CA THR A 76 -2.96 -9.87 -12.66
C THR A 76 -2.70 -8.39 -12.85
N ALA A 77 -2.75 -7.96 -14.12
CA ALA A 77 -2.74 -6.56 -14.47
C ALA A 77 -3.91 -5.84 -13.76
N PRO A 78 -3.68 -4.66 -13.19
CA PRO A 78 -4.75 -3.85 -12.62
C PRO A 78 -5.84 -3.58 -13.66
N PRO A 79 -7.12 -3.76 -13.33
CA PRO A 79 -8.20 -3.40 -14.23
C PRO A 79 -8.17 -1.89 -14.51
N SER A 80 -8.59 -1.52 -15.72
CA SER A 80 -8.65 -0.11 -16.10
C SER A 80 -9.83 0.55 -15.40
N ALA A 81 -9.57 1.41 -14.43
CA ALA A 81 -10.59 2.17 -13.71
C ALA A 81 -10.84 3.55 -14.33
N ASN A 82 -9.79 4.22 -14.81
CA ASN A 82 -9.89 5.52 -15.48
C ASN A 82 -8.65 5.77 -16.37
N ALA A 83 -8.63 6.90 -17.09
CA ALA A 83 -7.53 7.23 -18.02
C ALA A 83 -6.15 7.27 -17.35
N ALA A 84 -6.07 7.62 -16.06
CA ALA A 84 -4.85 7.66 -15.27
C ALA A 84 -4.58 6.37 -14.45
N CYS A 85 -5.57 5.48 -14.37
CA CYS A 85 -5.50 4.18 -13.72
C CYS A 85 -5.87 3.08 -14.71
N GLN A 86 -4.94 2.81 -15.62
CA GLN A 86 -5.03 1.71 -16.59
C GLN A 86 -3.64 1.13 -16.84
N THR A 87 -3.60 -0.11 -17.32
CA THR A 87 -2.41 -0.71 -17.91
C THR A 87 -2.28 -0.25 -19.35
N LEU A 88 -1.08 0.20 -19.73
CA LEU A 88 -0.83 0.61 -21.10
C LEU A 88 -0.66 -0.63 -21.99
N PRO A 89 -1.25 -0.65 -23.19
CA PRO A 89 -1.03 -1.73 -24.15
C PRO A 89 0.45 -1.84 -24.55
N GLY A 90 0.87 -3.05 -24.98
CA GLY A 90 2.22 -3.28 -25.51
C GLY A 90 3.30 -3.62 -24.47
N ARG A 91 2.93 -3.97 -23.23
CA ARG A 91 3.87 -4.51 -22.21
C ARG A 91 3.59 -5.96 -21.81
N GLY A 92 2.82 -6.69 -22.61
CA GLY A 92 2.67 -8.16 -22.49
C GLY A 92 1.74 -8.70 -21.40
N LEU A 93 0.87 -7.86 -20.78
CA LEU A 93 -0.02 -8.30 -19.69
C LEU A 93 -1.52 -7.99 -19.92
N GLY A 94 -1.96 -7.71 -21.15
CA GLY A 94 -3.37 -7.39 -21.44
C GLY A 94 -3.75 -7.37 -22.91
N GLU A 95 -2.98 -8.06 -23.76
CA GLU A 95 -3.12 -7.98 -25.23
C GLU A 95 -4.21 -8.92 -25.78
N ASN A 96 -4.80 -9.77 -24.94
CA ASN A 96 -5.76 -10.80 -25.39
C ASN A 96 -7.25 -10.42 -25.23
N ASP A 97 -7.58 -9.27 -24.66
CA ASP A 97 -8.99 -8.89 -24.40
C ASP A 97 -9.63 -8.03 -25.52
N ARG A 98 -9.04 -8.01 -26.73
CA ARG A 98 -9.55 -7.22 -27.87
C ARG A 98 -9.62 -7.98 -29.19
N LEU A 99 -10.16 -9.19 -29.15
CA LEU A 99 -10.78 -9.80 -30.32
C LEU A 99 -12.18 -10.24 -29.92
N ASP A 100 -13.15 -9.34 -30.15
CA ASP A 100 -14.49 -9.60 -30.70
C ASP A 100 -15.27 -8.28 -30.84
#